data_AF-A0A4R4Q4Q6-F1
#
_entry.id   AF-A0A4R4Q4Q6-F1
#
_cell.length_a   1.000
_cell.length_b   1.000
_cell.length_c   1.000
_cell.angle_alpha   90.00
_cell.angle_beta   90.00
_cell.angle_gamma   90.00
#
_symmetry.space_group_name_H-M   'P 1'
#
loop_
_entity.id
_entity.type
_entity.pdbx_description
1 polymer ?
#
loop_
_entity_poly.entity_id
_entity_poly.type
_entity_poly.pdbx_seq_one_letter_code
_entity_poly.pdbx_strand_id
1 'polypeptide(L)'
;MSRGTMHAPKSDATRRRRNAPAHGETVLPRDGEIRGPELAALMPSRTFSADVLAWFDDWRRSPQAAVFELTDWRRLALLAPIVESYFRRPSAAALSEIRMNEERLGATVVDRMRARMRIEDDAETDGDDLPAGVIPIDRRAALRDRLA
;
A
#
# COMPACT_ATOMS: atom_id res chain seq x y z
N MET A 1 -49.83 19.36 -24.85
CA MET A 1 -48.46 19.44 -25.43
C MET A 1 -47.56 18.53 -24.60
N SER A 2 -47.20 17.34 -25.10
CA SER A 2 -46.36 16.38 -24.39
C SER A 2 -44.97 16.36 -25.03
N ARG A 3 -43.93 16.78 -24.28
CA ARG A 3 -42.53 16.55 -24.66
C ARG A 3 -42.00 15.40 -23.81
N GLY A 4 -41.81 14.25 -24.44
CA GLY A 4 -41.11 13.13 -23.86
C GLY A 4 -40.43 12.35 -24.98
N THR A 5 -39.25 12.78 -25.38
CA THR A 5 -38.38 12.00 -26.27
C THR A 5 -37.91 10.77 -25.51
N MET A 6 -38.66 9.67 -25.62
CA MET A 6 -38.17 8.33 -25.28
C MET A 6 -37.12 7.92 -26.32
N HIS A 7 -35.86 8.29 -26.10
CA HIS A 7 -34.76 7.56 -26.71
C HIS A 7 -34.43 6.35 -25.85
N ALA A 8 -34.49 5.18 -26.47
CA ALA A 8 -34.11 3.92 -25.84
C ALA A 8 -32.69 4.05 -25.28
N PRO A 9 -32.44 3.56 -24.05
CA PRO A 9 -31.10 3.59 -23.47
C PRO A 9 -30.13 2.84 -24.39
N LYS A 10 -28.97 3.45 -24.65
CA LYS A 10 -27.92 2.82 -25.48
C LYS A 10 -27.58 1.43 -24.93
N SER A 11 -27.39 0.48 -25.83
CA SER A 11 -27.01 -0.89 -25.50
C SER A 11 -25.70 -0.92 -24.74
N ASP A 12 -25.56 -1.86 -23.80
CA ASP A 12 -24.40 -1.94 -22.93
C ASP A 12 -23.09 -2.13 -23.72
N ALA A 13 -23.16 -2.81 -24.87
CA ALA A 13 -22.06 -2.97 -25.83
C ALA A 13 -21.57 -1.65 -26.47
N THR A 14 -22.43 -0.63 -26.60
CA THR A 14 -22.04 0.72 -27.06
C THR A 14 -21.74 1.68 -25.93
N ARG A 15 -22.00 1.27 -24.69
CA ARG A 15 -21.65 1.99 -23.47
C ARG A 15 -20.17 1.76 -23.14
N ARG A 16 -19.28 2.08 -24.10
CA ARG A 16 -17.84 2.19 -23.83
C ARG A 16 -17.66 3.11 -22.63
N ARG A 17 -17.04 2.60 -21.56
CA ARG A 17 -16.64 3.41 -20.40
C ARG A 17 -15.74 4.54 -20.92
N ARG A 18 -16.30 5.73 -21.09
CA ARG A 18 -15.54 6.96 -21.43
C ARG A 18 -14.56 7.38 -20.32
N ASN A 19 -14.68 6.78 -19.15
CA ASN A 19 -13.82 6.99 -17.99
C ASN A 19 -12.87 5.79 -17.83
N ALA A 20 -12.16 5.41 -18.89
CA ALA A 20 -10.96 4.59 -18.67
C ALA A 20 -10.00 5.45 -17.83
N PRO A 21 -9.50 4.96 -16.68
CA PRO A 21 -8.62 5.76 -15.84
C PRO A 21 -7.39 6.18 -16.66
N ALA A 22 -7.17 7.49 -16.77
CA ALA A 22 -6.07 8.06 -17.55
C ALA A 22 -4.68 7.74 -17.00
N HIS A 23 -4.59 7.19 -15.79
CA HIS A 23 -3.35 6.77 -15.15
C HIS A 23 -3.52 5.36 -14.59
N GLY A 24 -2.54 4.50 -14.91
CA GLY A 24 -2.48 3.14 -14.42
C GLY A 24 -2.32 3.06 -12.89
N GLU A 25 -2.62 1.88 -12.37
CA GLU A 25 -2.36 1.51 -10.98
C GLU A 25 -0.96 0.88 -10.90
N THR A 26 -0.20 1.21 -9.86
CA THR A 26 1.07 0.55 -9.57
C THR A 26 0.78 -0.70 -8.74
N VAL A 27 1.16 -1.84 -9.27
CA VAL A 27 1.03 -3.13 -8.59
C VAL A 27 2.31 -3.41 -7.82
N LEU A 28 2.19 -3.70 -6.53
CA LEU A 28 3.29 -3.95 -5.59
C LEU A 28 3.22 -5.39 -5.07
N PRO A 29 4.33 -6.14 -5.05
CA PRO A 29 4.34 -7.52 -4.57
C PRO A 29 4.27 -7.60 -3.04
N ARG A 30 3.61 -8.62 -2.50
CA ARG A 30 3.65 -8.97 -1.07
C ARG A 30 4.51 -10.22 -0.82
N ASP A 31 5.78 -10.12 -1.14
CA ASP A 31 6.74 -11.23 -1.04
C ASP A 31 7.54 -11.24 0.28
N GLY A 32 7.49 -10.16 1.06
CA GLY A 32 8.28 -10.02 2.29
C GLY A 32 9.80 -9.90 2.05
N GLU A 33 10.23 -9.69 0.80
CA GLU A 33 11.63 -9.51 0.46
C GLU A 33 12.20 -8.26 1.12
N ILE A 34 13.44 -8.38 1.62
CA ILE A 34 14.17 -7.25 2.17
C ILE A 34 14.79 -6.46 1.03
N ARG A 35 14.37 -5.21 0.87
CA ARG A 35 14.86 -4.30 -0.17
C ARG A 35 15.71 -3.17 0.40
N GLY A 36 16.50 -2.56 -0.47
CA GLY A 36 17.32 -1.41 -0.13
C GLY A 36 18.51 -1.71 0.80
N PRO A 37 19.36 -0.69 1.04
CA PRO A 37 20.51 -0.80 1.91
C PRO A 37 20.10 -0.86 3.39
N GLU A 38 21.00 -1.36 4.24
CA GLU A 38 20.85 -1.24 5.69
C GLU A 38 20.99 0.21 6.16
N LEU A 39 20.30 0.58 7.25
CA LEU A 39 20.40 1.93 7.82
C LEU A 39 21.84 2.28 8.21
N ALA A 40 22.61 1.30 8.71
CA ALA A 40 24.02 1.49 9.04
C ALA A 40 24.89 1.84 7.82
N ALA A 41 24.55 1.33 6.63
CA ALA A 41 25.24 1.69 5.40
C ALA A 41 24.89 3.12 4.94
N LEU A 42 23.67 3.59 5.20
CA LEU A 42 23.23 4.95 4.87
C LEU A 42 23.72 6.00 5.89
N MET A 43 23.88 5.62 7.15
CA MET A 43 24.31 6.50 8.24
C MET A 43 25.45 5.86 9.08
N PRO A 44 26.64 5.64 8.50
CA PRO A 44 27.71 4.88 9.15
C PRO A 44 28.28 5.54 10.41
N SER A 45 28.09 6.84 10.59
CA SER A 45 28.54 7.59 11.78
C SER A 45 27.55 7.58 12.94
N ARG A 46 26.42 6.84 12.82
CA ARG A 46 25.37 6.80 13.84
C ARG A 46 25.01 5.38 14.25
N THR A 47 24.61 5.24 15.50
CA THR A 47 23.99 4.04 16.04
C THR A 47 22.58 4.38 16.47
N PHE A 48 21.64 3.49 16.16
CA PHE A 48 20.22 3.66 16.44
C PHE A 48 19.74 2.59 17.40
N SER A 49 18.66 2.87 18.13
CA SER A 49 18.00 1.89 19.00
C SER A 49 17.39 0.74 18.18
N ALA A 50 17.11 -0.38 18.85
CA ALA A 50 16.44 -1.53 18.24
C ALA A 50 15.08 -1.16 17.63
N ASP A 51 14.33 -0.25 18.28
CA ASP A 51 13.01 0.20 17.79
C ASP A 51 13.13 0.93 16.45
N VAL A 52 14.16 1.75 16.27
CA VAL A 52 14.40 2.45 14.99
C VAL A 52 14.90 1.51 13.91
N LEU A 53 15.71 0.52 14.27
CA LEU A 53 16.13 -0.52 13.33
C LEU A 53 14.94 -1.36 12.86
N ALA A 54 14.03 -1.73 13.77
CA ALA A 54 12.80 -2.44 13.44
C ALA A 54 11.89 -1.59 12.54
N TRP A 55 11.67 -0.32 12.87
CA TRP A 55 10.91 0.62 12.04
C TRP A 55 11.51 0.75 10.62
N PHE A 56 12.84 0.81 10.49
CA PHE A 56 13.47 0.87 9.18
C PHE A 56 13.35 -0.46 8.42
N ASP A 57 13.43 -1.60 9.12
CA ASP A 57 13.24 -2.93 8.52
C ASP A 57 11.80 -3.15 8.02
N ASP A 58 10.80 -2.61 8.71
CA ASP A 58 9.41 -2.61 8.26
C ASP A 58 9.27 -1.93 6.89
N TRP A 59 9.95 -0.79 6.70
CA TRP A 59 10.02 -0.14 5.39
C TRP A 59 10.72 -1.01 4.35
N ARG A 60 11.84 -1.66 4.70
CA ARG A 60 12.59 -2.54 3.79
C ARG A 60 11.79 -3.75 3.31
N ARG A 61 10.87 -4.26 4.13
CA ARG A 61 9.97 -5.39 3.81
C ARG A 61 8.62 -4.97 3.24
N SER A 62 8.33 -3.67 3.25
CA SER A 62 7.06 -3.17 2.75
C SER A 62 6.94 -3.37 1.24
N PRO A 63 5.74 -3.69 0.70
CA PRO A 63 5.52 -3.76 -0.75
C PRO A 63 5.96 -2.50 -1.51
N GLN A 64 5.85 -1.34 -0.88
CA GLN A 64 6.23 -0.04 -1.44
C GLN A 64 7.71 0.04 -1.76
N ALA A 65 8.56 -0.70 -1.02
CA ALA A 65 9.98 -0.76 -1.26
C ALA A 65 10.34 -1.32 -2.65
N ALA A 66 9.44 -2.03 -3.32
CA ALA A 66 9.65 -2.55 -4.67
C ALA A 66 9.84 -1.43 -5.72
N VAL A 67 9.38 -0.21 -5.43
CA VAL A 67 9.50 0.95 -6.32
C VAL A 67 10.37 2.08 -5.75
N PHE A 68 11.04 1.84 -4.61
CA PHE A 68 11.88 2.86 -3.98
C PHE A 68 13.21 3.04 -4.72
N GLU A 69 13.53 4.29 -4.98
CA GLU A 69 14.84 4.71 -5.47
C GLU A 69 15.78 5.01 -4.30
N LEU A 70 17.09 5.16 -4.58
CA LEU A 70 18.07 5.54 -3.56
C LEU A 70 17.70 6.82 -2.81
N THR A 71 16.98 7.74 -3.45
CA THR A 71 16.47 8.97 -2.84
C THR A 71 15.47 8.70 -1.73
N ASP A 72 14.59 7.70 -1.89
CA ASP A 72 13.59 7.33 -0.88
C ASP A 72 14.25 6.70 0.33
N TRP A 73 15.21 5.79 0.08
CA TRP A 73 16.05 5.20 1.13
C TRP A 73 16.81 6.26 1.93
N ARG A 74 17.43 7.24 1.24
CA ARG A 74 18.09 8.37 1.89
C ARG A 74 17.11 9.22 2.68
N ARG A 75 15.87 9.40 2.22
CA ARG A 75 14.85 10.17 2.94
C ARG A 75 14.45 9.48 4.25
N LEU A 76 14.22 8.17 4.22
CA LEU A 76 13.97 7.37 5.42
C LEU A 76 15.14 7.42 6.40
N ALA A 77 16.37 7.30 5.91
CA ALA A 77 17.56 7.41 6.77
C ALA A 77 17.69 8.80 7.43
N LEU A 78 17.39 9.88 6.71
CA LEU A 78 17.36 11.23 7.29
C LEU A 78 16.25 11.41 8.33
N LEU A 79 15.19 10.61 8.28
CA LEU A 79 14.10 10.63 9.25
C LEU A 79 14.43 9.84 10.52
N ALA A 80 15.30 8.83 10.45
CA ALA A 80 15.66 7.95 11.56
C ALA A 80 16.07 8.70 12.86
N PRO A 81 16.84 9.81 12.85
CA PRO A 81 17.13 10.58 14.05
C PRO A 81 15.89 11.21 14.70
N ILE A 82 14.89 11.59 13.92
CA ILE A 82 13.63 12.15 14.41
C ILE A 82 12.77 11.03 15.01
N VAL A 83 12.72 9.86 14.38
CA VAL A 83 12.04 8.66 14.91
C VAL A 83 12.66 8.22 16.24
N GLU A 84 13.99 8.15 16.32
CA GLU A 84 14.75 7.88 17.55
C GLU A 84 14.37 8.86 18.68
N SER A 85 14.36 10.16 18.36
CA SER A 85 13.98 11.21 19.30
C SER A 85 12.52 11.04 19.76
N TYR A 86 11.62 10.70 18.83
CA TYR A 86 10.21 10.49 19.11
C TYR A 86 9.96 9.29 20.05
N PHE A 87 10.62 8.15 19.81
CA PHE A 87 10.51 6.98 20.70
C PHE A 87 11.03 7.29 22.11
N ARG A 88 12.08 8.09 22.23
CA ARG A 88 12.62 8.51 23.53
C ARG A 88 11.74 9.53 24.25
N ARG A 89 11.25 10.52 23.52
CA ARG A 89 10.42 11.62 24.05
C ARG A 89 9.39 12.03 23.01
N PRO A 90 8.18 11.46 23.06
CA PRO A 90 7.13 11.76 22.09
C PRO A 90 6.81 13.25 22.04
N SER A 91 6.70 13.79 20.83
CA SER A 91 6.27 15.17 20.61
C SER A 91 5.42 15.27 19.35
N ALA A 92 4.41 16.13 19.38
CA ALA A 92 3.52 16.37 18.24
C ALA A 92 4.27 16.91 17.01
N ALA A 93 5.31 17.73 17.24
CA ALA A 93 6.16 18.26 16.19
C ALA A 93 6.94 17.13 15.47
N ALA A 94 7.61 16.25 16.22
CA ALA A 94 8.32 15.12 15.64
C ALA A 94 7.36 14.17 14.91
N LEU A 95 6.23 13.83 15.52
CA LEU A 95 5.23 12.96 14.89
C LEU A 95 4.67 13.55 13.59
N SER A 96 4.47 14.87 13.54
CA SER A 96 3.97 15.54 12.32
C SER A 96 4.97 15.44 11.17
N GLU A 97 6.26 15.63 11.44
CA GLU A 97 7.32 15.47 10.44
C GLU A 97 7.46 14.02 9.98
N ILE A 98 7.40 13.06 10.92
CA ILE A 98 7.41 11.63 10.61
C ILE A 98 6.25 11.29 9.67
N ARG A 99 5.01 11.59 10.10
CA ARG A 99 3.80 11.34 9.32
C ARG A 99 3.88 11.96 7.93
N MET A 100 4.26 13.23 7.82
CA MET A 100 4.32 13.94 6.53
C MET A 100 5.29 13.25 5.54
N ASN A 101 6.38 12.67 6.02
CA ASN A 101 7.34 11.97 5.17
C ASN A 101 6.90 10.56 4.82
N GLU A 102 6.35 9.84 5.79
CA GLU A 102 5.83 8.49 5.60
C GLU A 102 4.62 8.47 4.65
N GLU A 103 3.75 9.47 4.70
CA GLU A 103 2.61 9.61 3.78
C GLU A 103 3.04 9.73 2.31
N ARG A 104 4.18 10.39 2.03
CA ARG A 104 4.72 10.52 0.66
C ARG A 104 5.17 9.19 0.09
N LEU A 105 5.48 8.23 0.95
CA LEU A 105 5.95 6.90 0.59
C LEU A 105 4.84 5.84 0.67
N GLY A 106 3.59 6.24 0.91
CA GLY A 106 2.47 5.30 0.96
C GLY A 106 2.36 4.52 2.27
N ALA A 107 2.77 5.09 3.41
CA ALA A 107 2.76 4.37 4.70
C ALA A 107 1.38 3.82 5.07
N THR A 108 0.34 4.64 4.96
CA THR A 108 -1.01 4.23 5.35
C THR A 108 -1.82 3.69 4.16
N VAL A 109 -2.92 3.00 4.46
CA VAL A 109 -3.87 2.54 3.43
C VAL A 109 -4.38 3.72 2.59
N VAL A 110 -4.68 4.84 3.23
CA VAL A 110 -5.19 6.04 2.55
C VAL A 110 -4.13 6.63 1.61
N ASP A 111 -2.86 6.61 2.00
CA ASP A 111 -1.77 7.10 1.16
C ASP A 111 -1.57 6.22 -0.07
N ARG A 112 -1.62 4.88 0.11
CA ARG A 112 -1.56 3.94 -1.02
C ARG A 112 -2.72 4.12 -1.99
N MET A 113 -3.94 4.29 -1.48
CA MET A 113 -5.11 4.57 -2.32
C MET A 113 -4.93 5.88 -3.10
N ARG A 114 -4.40 6.93 -2.46
CA ARG A 114 -4.12 8.21 -3.11
C ARG A 114 -3.04 8.08 -4.19
N ALA A 115 -2.02 7.27 -3.93
CA ALA A 115 -0.92 6.98 -4.86
C ALA A 115 -1.29 5.93 -5.92
N ARG A 116 -2.50 5.34 -5.88
CA ARG A 116 -2.93 4.24 -6.75
C ARG A 116 -1.97 3.06 -6.70
N MET A 117 -1.57 2.69 -5.49
CA MET A 117 -0.75 1.51 -5.21
C MET A 117 -1.66 0.37 -4.76
N ARG A 118 -1.68 -0.72 -5.53
CA ARG A 118 -2.34 -1.98 -5.17
C ARG A 118 -1.29 -2.99 -4.76
N ILE A 119 -1.49 -3.59 -3.60
CA ILE A 119 -0.64 -4.69 -3.13
C ILE A 119 -1.28 -5.98 -3.64
N GLU A 120 -0.51 -6.80 -4.36
CA GLU A 120 -0.93 -8.15 -4.72
C GLU A 120 -0.85 -9.05 -3.49
N ASP A 121 -1.94 -9.77 -3.22
CA ASP A 121 -1.93 -10.87 -2.28
C ASP A 121 -1.71 -12.15 -3.09
N ASP A 122 -0.70 -12.96 -2.72
CA ASP A 122 -0.33 -14.22 -3.42
C ASP A 122 -1.49 -15.23 -3.55
N ALA A 123 -2.65 -14.97 -2.92
CA ALA A 123 -3.85 -15.78 -2.99
C ALA A 123 -4.75 -15.49 -4.22
N GLU A 124 -4.48 -14.46 -5.02
CA GLU A 124 -5.29 -14.14 -6.21
C GLU A 124 -4.80 -14.82 -7.50
N THR A 125 -3.64 -15.51 -7.50
CA THR A 125 -3.14 -16.22 -8.69
C THR A 125 -3.85 -17.56 -8.97
N ASP A 126 -4.76 -18.02 -8.09
CA ASP A 126 -5.53 -19.26 -8.28
C ASP A 126 -6.99 -19.02 -8.71
N GLY A 127 -7.33 -17.79 -9.12
CA GLY A 127 -8.72 -17.36 -9.36
C GLY A 127 -9.11 -17.09 -10.82
N ASP A 128 -8.27 -17.39 -11.81
CA ASP A 128 -8.53 -17.01 -13.22
C ASP A 128 -9.47 -17.97 -13.98
N ASP A 129 -10.32 -18.73 -13.29
CA ASP A 129 -11.26 -19.64 -13.95
C ASP A 129 -12.66 -19.71 -13.33
N LEU A 130 -13.10 -18.64 -12.64
CA LEU A 130 -14.51 -18.51 -12.24
C LEU A 130 -15.24 -17.50 -13.13
N PRO A 131 -16.30 -17.90 -13.84
CA PRO A 131 -17.06 -17.01 -14.70
C PRO A 131 -17.71 -15.87 -13.90
N ALA A 132 -17.75 -14.69 -14.50
CA ALA A 132 -18.33 -13.48 -13.91
C ALA A 132 -19.76 -13.74 -13.39
N GLY A 133 -19.93 -13.73 -12.07
CA GLY A 133 -21.25 -13.83 -11.42
C GLY A 133 -21.35 -14.83 -10.25
N VAL A 134 -20.31 -15.60 -9.95
CA VAL A 134 -20.34 -16.56 -8.83
C VAL A 134 -19.51 -16.02 -7.66
N ILE A 135 -20.17 -15.74 -6.53
CA ILE A 135 -19.50 -15.54 -5.23
C ILE A 135 -19.61 -16.87 -4.46
N PRO A 136 -18.50 -17.47 -3.98
CA PRO A 136 -18.57 -18.70 -3.21
C PRO A 136 -19.23 -18.46 -1.85
N ILE A 137 -20.43 -19.03 -1.67
CA ILE A 137 -20.99 -19.26 -0.33
C ILE A 137 -20.28 -20.50 0.23
N ASP A 138 -19.06 -20.33 0.75
CA ASP A 138 -18.70 -21.01 1.99
C ASP A 138 -17.40 -20.46 2.62
N ARG A 139 -17.55 -19.56 3.58
CA ARG A 139 -16.52 -19.27 4.60
C ARG A 139 -17.07 -19.42 6.02
N ARG A 140 -18.21 -20.10 6.18
CA ARG A 140 -18.83 -20.33 7.50
C ARG A 140 -18.67 -21.78 7.98
N ALA A 141 -18.46 -22.75 7.10
CA ALA A 141 -18.18 -24.13 7.51
C ALA A 141 -16.80 -24.27 8.19
N ALA A 142 -15.75 -23.65 7.65
CA ALA A 142 -14.38 -23.81 8.13
C ALA A 142 -14.09 -23.22 9.53
N LEU A 143 -14.95 -22.36 10.07
CA LEU A 143 -14.78 -21.78 11.42
C LEU A 143 -15.45 -22.64 12.51
N ARG A 144 -16.40 -23.52 12.18
CA ARG A 144 -17.06 -24.40 13.16
C ARG A 144 -16.19 -25.59 13.57
N ASP A 145 -15.43 -26.16 12.63
CA ASP A 145 -14.60 -27.33 12.90
C ASP A 145 -13.31 -27.02 13.71
N ARG A 146 -13.03 -25.74 13.97
CA ARG A 146 -11.89 -25.31 14.81
C ARG A 146 -12.24 -25.03 16.27
N LEU A 147 -13.50 -25.21 16.66
CA LEU A 147 -13.98 -25.01 18.04
C LEU A 147 -14.76 -26.22 18.57
N ALA A 148 -14.62 -27.39 17.95
CA ALA A 148 -15.11 -28.68 18.47
C ALA A 148 -13.95 -29.52 18.98
#